data_AF-A0AAU5NST3-F1
#
_entry.id   AF-A0AAU5NST3-F1
#
_cell.length_a   1.000
_cell.length_b   1.000
_cell.length_c   1.000
_cell.angle_alpha   90.00
_cell.angle_beta   90.00
_cell.angle_gamma   90.00
#
_symmetry.space_group_name_H-M   'P 1'
#
loop_
_entity.id
_entity.type
_entity.pdbx_description
1 polymer ?
#
loop_
_entity_poly.entity_id
_entity_poly.type
_entity_poly.pdbx_seq_one_letter_code
_entity_poly.pdbx_strand_id
1 'polypeptide(L)'
;MATAVDREPADGETGVPVGKLAAQTARRIEATVIRQGWPVGESLGSEVDLRERLGVSRAVLREAVRLVEHHQVARMRRGPNGGLIVCAPDAGPATRAMVIYLEYIGTSVTDLLQARLLLEPIAAGLAAERITEEGIETLRAALEAELAHWDDPGVHSQDPLHPVLGRLSGNPVLHLFVDVLTRLTARYAHTSRRISRSEMHAAKDTSHRAHKAVVDAVVADDGARAQTELTAHLESVAGWIEKHRVRRGQRIAGNVVEPELVEGPRAKLAEVVAARIHDDIAARGWQTGMVLGSEADLLARYSISRAVLREAVRLLEYHSVARMRRGPGGGLIVTEPEPQASIDTMALFLEYQGVTADDLRIVRNAIELGIVARVTARVAEGDTEVAERLGRAVRWSTEGPADDPRKADLFHTELAALSDNPVLALFLSIITELFRRHASGHDRPLPGDTAADEVQHVHQRILDAIVEGDAGVARHRMRRHLDALIPWWH
;
A
#
# COMPACT_ATOMS: atom_id res chain seq x y z
N MET A 1 -50.24 49.70 0.96
CA MET A 1 -49.34 48.99 1.90
C MET A 1 -48.95 47.68 1.25
N ALA A 2 -47.95 47.75 0.37
CA ALA A 2 -47.57 46.68 -0.54
C ALA A 2 -46.57 45.73 0.13
N THR A 3 -46.78 44.45 -0.14
CA THR A 3 -46.06 43.26 0.30
C THR A 3 -44.62 43.26 -0.21
N ALA A 4 -43.65 43.09 0.71
CA ALA A 4 -42.25 42.95 0.38
C ALA A 4 -41.96 41.49 0.00
N VAL A 5 -41.55 41.33 -1.25
CA VAL A 5 -41.08 40.11 -1.88
C VAL A 5 -39.65 39.82 -1.42
N ASP A 6 -39.44 38.61 -0.89
CA ASP A 6 -38.12 37.99 -0.73
C ASP A 6 -37.43 37.94 -2.10
N ARG A 7 -36.25 38.56 -2.20
CA ARG A 7 -35.35 38.40 -3.33
C ARG A 7 -34.18 37.53 -2.89
N GLU A 8 -34.19 36.29 -3.33
CA GLU A 8 -32.98 35.46 -3.46
C GLU A 8 -31.93 36.18 -4.31
N PRO A 9 -30.63 36.06 -4.00
CA PRO A 9 -29.59 36.19 -5.01
C PRO A 9 -29.38 34.85 -5.72
N ALA A 10 -29.38 34.94 -7.04
CA ALA A 10 -29.26 33.86 -8.00
C ALA A 10 -27.89 33.15 -7.99
N ASP A 11 -27.94 31.87 -8.33
CA ASP A 11 -26.81 31.00 -8.69
C ASP A 11 -25.92 31.60 -9.80
N GLY A 12 -24.61 31.39 -9.69
CA GLY A 12 -23.68 31.70 -10.79
C GLY A 12 -22.20 31.61 -10.45
N GLU A 13 -21.71 30.47 -9.96
CA GLU A 13 -20.34 29.98 -10.21
C GLU A 13 -20.21 28.56 -9.63
N THR A 14 -20.27 27.54 -10.49
CA THR A 14 -19.95 26.14 -10.16
C THR A 14 -18.44 25.99 -9.96
N GLY A 15 -17.91 26.62 -8.90
CA GLY A 15 -16.52 26.50 -8.50
C GLY A 15 -16.23 25.11 -7.99
N VAL A 16 -15.40 24.36 -8.72
CA VAL A 16 -14.79 23.11 -8.22
C VAL A 16 -14.17 23.40 -6.86
N PRO A 17 -14.48 22.63 -5.79
CA PRO A 17 -13.91 22.87 -4.47
C PRO A 17 -12.38 22.98 -4.55
N VAL A 18 -11.79 23.96 -3.86
CA VAL A 18 -10.35 24.25 -3.90
C VAL A 18 -9.48 22.99 -3.74
N GLY A 19 -9.91 22.05 -2.89
CA GLY A 19 -9.23 20.76 -2.70
C GLY A 19 -9.24 19.87 -3.94
N LYS A 20 -10.37 19.78 -4.67
CA LYS A 20 -10.46 19.01 -5.92
C LYS A 20 -9.60 19.63 -7.02
N LEU A 21 -9.56 20.96 -7.11
CA LEU A 21 -8.70 21.66 -8.07
C LEU A 21 -7.20 21.54 -7.71
N ALA A 22 -6.85 21.59 -6.42
CA ALA A 22 -5.49 21.37 -5.96
C ALA A 22 -5.00 19.94 -6.26
N ALA A 23 -5.83 18.93 -6.02
CA ALA A 23 -5.51 17.53 -6.36
C ALA A 23 -5.33 17.32 -7.87
N GLN A 24 -6.19 17.93 -8.70
CA GLN A 24 -6.02 17.93 -10.16
C GLN A 24 -4.71 18.61 -10.59
N THR A 25 -4.37 19.73 -9.95
CA THR A 25 -3.14 20.47 -10.21
C THR A 25 -1.90 19.66 -9.82
N ALA A 26 -1.93 18.99 -8.67
CA ALA A 26 -0.87 18.07 -8.23
C ALA A 26 -0.66 16.94 -9.24
N ARG A 27 -1.75 16.26 -9.67
CA ARG A 27 -1.70 15.23 -10.72
C ARG A 27 -1.11 15.74 -12.04
N ARG A 28 -1.43 16.98 -12.45
CA ARG A 28 -0.84 17.60 -13.66
C ARG A 28 0.67 17.81 -13.51
N ILE A 29 1.14 18.20 -12.32
CA ILE A 29 2.57 18.35 -12.01
C ILE A 29 3.25 16.98 -12.06
N GLU A 30 2.70 15.98 -11.37
CA GLU A 30 3.21 14.61 -11.33
C GLU A 30 3.30 13.99 -12.73
N ALA A 31 2.23 14.07 -13.52
CA ALA A 31 2.22 13.58 -14.90
C ALA A 31 3.25 14.30 -15.78
N THR A 32 3.58 15.57 -15.49
CA THR A 32 4.66 16.28 -16.20
C THR A 32 6.02 15.71 -15.84
N VAL A 33 6.27 15.42 -14.55
CA VAL A 33 7.52 14.78 -14.09
C VAL A 33 7.69 13.41 -14.74
N ILE A 34 6.63 12.59 -14.76
CA ILE A 34 6.64 11.25 -15.36
C ILE A 34 6.93 11.35 -16.87
N ARG A 35 6.21 12.18 -17.62
CA ARG A 35 6.42 12.36 -19.07
C ARG A 35 7.82 12.86 -19.43
N GLN A 36 8.48 13.58 -18.52
CA GLN A 36 9.85 14.06 -18.72
C GLN A 36 10.91 13.00 -18.37
N GLY A 37 10.52 11.78 -18.04
CA GLY A 37 11.45 10.73 -17.62
C GLY A 37 11.99 10.93 -16.20
N TRP A 38 11.20 11.58 -15.33
CA TRP A 38 11.51 11.83 -13.93
C TRP A 38 12.87 12.53 -13.70
N PRO A 39 13.05 13.79 -14.15
CA PRO A 39 14.34 14.47 -14.15
C PRO A 39 14.76 14.94 -12.74
N VAL A 40 15.26 14.02 -11.92
CA VAL A 40 15.64 14.27 -10.51
C VAL A 40 16.62 15.45 -10.40
N GLY A 41 16.30 16.41 -9.54
CA GLY A 41 17.10 17.60 -9.28
C GLY A 41 16.79 18.80 -10.19
N GLU A 42 16.02 18.61 -11.27
CA GLU A 42 15.59 19.72 -12.12
C GLU A 42 14.48 20.56 -11.48
N SER A 43 14.44 21.83 -11.86
CA SER A 43 13.42 22.78 -11.40
C SER A 43 12.26 22.82 -12.39
N LEU A 44 11.04 22.59 -11.91
CA LEU A 44 9.81 22.73 -12.70
C LEU A 44 9.39 24.20 -12.86
N GLY A 45 10.08 25.15 -12.22
CA GLY A 45 9.79 26.59 -12.25
C GLY A 45 9.51 27.18 -10.87
N SER A 46 9.43 28.50 -10.79
CA SER A 46 9.09 29.25 -9.58
C SER A 46 7.59 29.17 -9.25
N GLU A 47 7.19 29.59 -8.04
CA GLU A 47 5.77 29.69 -7.65
C GLU A 47 4.99 30.63 -8.61
N VAL A 48 5.66 31.63 -9.20
CA VAL A 48 5.05 32.55 -10.17
C VAL A 48 4.85 31.83 -11.51
N ASP A 49 5.90 31.23 -12.05
CA ASP A 49 5.86 30.53 -13.35
C ASP A 49 4.84 29.39 -13.33
N LEU A 50 4.79 28.63 -12.23
CA LEU A 50 3.85 27.53 -12.06
C LEU A 50 2.40 28.00 -12.01
N ARG A 51 2.10 29.15 -11.38
CA ARG A 51 0.75 29.72 -11.35
C ARG A 51 0.31 30.16 -12.74
N GLU A 52 1.17 30.84 -13.47
CA GLU A 52 0.89 31.30 -14.83
C GLU A 52 0.69 30.12 -15.77
N ARG A 53 1.58 29.13 -15.74
CA ARG A 53 1.51 27.94 -16.61
C ARG A 53 0.32 27.04 -16.30
N LEU A 54 -0.04 26.87 -15.03
CA LEU A 54 -1.14 25.98 -14.61
C LEU A 54 -2.50 26.68 -14.58
N GLY A 55 -2.53 28.02 -14.61
CA GLY A 55 -3.75 28.82 -14.58
C GLY A 55 -4.48 28.80 -13.23
N VAL A 56 -3.74 28.67 -12.12
CA VAL A 56 -4.33 28.47 -10.78
C VAL A 56 -4.01 29.59 -9.80
N SER A 57 -4.89 29.77 -8.82
CA SER A 57 -4.65 30.72 -7.73
C SER A 57 -3.47 30.29 -6.85
N ARG A 58 -2.90 31.23 -6.10
CA ARG A 58 -1.81 30.94 -5.15
C ARG A 58 -2.18 29.90 -4.10
N ALA A 59 -3.41 29.93 -3.61
CA ALA A 59 -3.90 28.98 -2.62
C ALA A 59 -3.95 27.56 -3.20
N VAL A 60 -4.47 27.42 -4.42
CA VAL A 60 -4.54 26.14 -5.14
C VAL A 60 -3.13 25.60 -5.42
N LEU A 61 -2.20 26.44 -5.91
CA LEU A 61 -0.83 25.98 -6.16
C LEU A 61 -0.14 25.53 -4.88
N ARG A 62 -0.29 26.26 -3.77
CA ARG A 62 0.33 25.88 -2.49
C ARG A 62 -0.16 24.53 -1.99
N GLU A 63 -1.45 24.27 -2.12
CA GLU A 63 -2.01 22.98 -1.73
C GLU A 63 -1.56 21.86 -2.69
N ALA A 64 -1.51 22.14 -4.00
CA ALA A 64 -0.99 21.20 -4.99
C ALA A 64 0.48 20.85 -4.72
N VAL A 65 1.33 21.84 -4.46
CA VAL A 65 2.74 21.65 -4.10
C VAL A 65 2.87 20.85 -2.80
N ARG A 66 1.99 21.08 -1.82
CA ARG A 66 1.98 20.30 -0.57
C ARG A 66 1.71 18.81 -0.85
N LEU A 67 0.76 18.49 -1.74
CA LEU A 67 0.48 17.12 -2.16
C LEU A 67 1.68 16.50 -2.89
N VAL A 68 2.25 17.20 -3.87
CA VAL A 68 3.44 16.75 -4.62
C VAL A 68 4.64 16.51 -3.70
N GLU A 69 4.83 17.36 -2.69
CA GLU A 69 5.86 17.19 -1.65
C GLU A 69 5.63 15.96 -0.79
N HIS A 70 4.39 15.67 -0.45
CA HIS A 70 4.05 14.51 0.37
C HIS A 70 4.19 13.21 -0.41
N HIS A 71 3.76 13.18 -1.68
CA HIS A 71 4.01 12.09 -2.62
C HIS A 71 5.50 11.88 -2.95
N GLN A 72 6.41 12.68 -2.37
CA GLN A 72 7.86 12.64 -2.59
C GLN A 72 8.30 12.87 -4.06
N VAL A 73 7.45 13.49 -4.88
CA VAL A 73 7.74 13.73 -6.31
C VAL A 73 8.60 14.98 -6.51
N ALA A 74 8.35 16.05 -5.77
CA ALA A 74 9.15 17.27 -5.84
C ALA A 74 9.10 18.06 -4.52
N ARG A 75 10.11 18.89 -4.26
CA ARG A 75 10.19 19.75 -3.07
C ARG A 75 10.37 21.21 -3.43
N MET A 76 9.65 22.09 -2.74
CA MET A 76 9.81 23.53 -2.91
C MET A 76 11.12 24.02 -2.28
N ARG A 77 12.04 24.53 -3.09
CA ARG A 77 13.25 25.24 -2.63
C ARG A 77 12.99 26.75 -2.62
N ARG A 78 13.19 27.39 -1.47
CA ARG A 78 13.05 28.86 -1.30
C ARG A 78 14.36 29.58 -1.63
N GLY A 79 14.26 30.82 -2.12
CA GLY A 79 15.40 31.71 -2.37
C GLY A 79 15.66 32.00 -3.86
N PRO A 80 16.72 32.77 -4.20
CA PRO A 80 17.17 32.97 -5.58
C PRO A 80 17.50 31.63 -6.24
N ASN A 81 17.08 31.40 -7.48
CA ASN A 81 17.10 30.09 -8.16
C ASN A 81 16.30 29.00 -7.43
N GLY A 82 15.36 29.39 -6.56
CA GLY A 82 14.36 28.52 -5.98
C GLY A 82 13.32 28.05 -7.00
N GLY A 83 12.46 27.14 -6.59
CA GLY A 83 11.48 26.51 -7.46
C GLY A 83 11.05 25.16 -6.93
N LEU A 84 10.12 24.53 -7.63
CA LEU A 84 9.71 23.16 -7.34
C LEU A 84 10.71 22.18 -7.95
N ILE A 85 11.54 21.55 -7.11
CA ILE A 85 12.65 20.69 -7.53
C ILE A 85 12.24 19.22 -7.50
N VAL A 86 12.39 18.49 -8.60
CA VAL A 86 12.05 17.06 -8.68
C VAL A 86 12.92 16.24 -7.73
N CYS A 87 12.32 15.28 -7.03
CA CYS A 87 12.96 14.40 -6.06
C CYS A 87 12.86 12.95 -6.52
N ALA A 88 13.82 12.11 -6.11
CA ALA A 88 13.64 10.66 -6.19
C ALA A 88 12.64 10.23 -5.09
N PRO A 89 11.58 9.49 -5.41
CA PRO A 89 10.60 9.05 -4.43
C PRO A 89 11.20 7.97 -3.52
N ASP A 90 10.73 7.95 -2.28
CA ASP A 90 11.07 6.94 -1.27
C ASP A 90 9.79 6.22 -0.83
N ALA A 91 9.77 4.90 -0.96
CA ALA A 91 8.66 4.07 -0.53
C ALA A 91 8.50 4.02 1.00
N GLY A 92 9.58 4.19 1.76
CA GLY A 92 9.62 3.96 3.20
C GLY A 92 8.47 4.62 3.99
N PRO A 93 8.23 5.93 3.86
CA PRO A 93 7.12 6.61 4.54
C PRO A 93 5.74 6.04 4.22
N ALA A 94 5.46 5.75 2.95
CA ALA A 94 4.15 5.24 2.55
C ALA A 94 3.98 3.74 2.84
N THR A 95 5.05 2.93 2.79
CA THR A 95 5.08 1.55 3.33
C THR A 95 4.67 1.57 4.80
N ARG A 96 5.26 2.46 5.62
CA ARG A 96 4.89 2.60 7.03
C ARG A 96 3.41 2.95 7.18
N ALA A 97 2.91 3.92 6.43
CA ALA A 97 1.50 4.31 6.51
C ALA A 97 0.53 3.19 6.10
N MET A 98 0.89 2.32 5.17
CA MET A 98 0.10 1.13 4.85
C MET A 98 0.09 0.12 6.00
N VAL A 99 1.24 -0.11 6.63
CA VAL A 99 1.30 -0.96 7.84
C VAL A 99 0.36 -0.41 8.92
N ILE A 100 0.37 0.91 9.13
CA ILE A 100 -0.53 1.60 10.07
C ILE A 100 -2.00 1.39 9.70
N TYR A 101 -2.36 1.60 8.43
CA TYR A 101 -3.72 1.41 7.95
C TYR A 101 -4.20 -0.04 8.13
N LEU A 102 -3.38 -1.02 7.73
CA LEU A 102 -3.69 -2.45 7.86
C LEU A 102 -3.82 -2.88 9.33
N GLU A 103 -3.04 -2.28 10.23
CA GLU A 103 -3.19 -2.49 11.68
C GLU A 103 -4.50 -1.88 12.21
N TYR A 104 -4.84 -0.66 11.79
CA TYR A 104 -6.07 0.04 12.21
C TYR A 104 -7.34 -0.73 11.84
N ILE A 105 -7.43 -1.22 10.60
CA ILE A 105 -8.60 -1.99 10.13
C ILE A 105 -8.65 -3.41 10.73
N GLY A 106 -7.64 -3.81 11.52
CA GLY A 106 -7.63 -5.08 12.22
C GLY A 106 -7.30 -6.28 11.34
N THR A 107 -6.41 -6.10 10.34
CA THR A 107 -5.90 -7.19 9.49
C THR A 107 -5.50 -8.38 10.36
N SER A 108 -5.90 -9.60 9.99
CA SER A 108 -5.54 -10.80 10.74
C SER A 108 -4.22 -11.38 10.26
N VAL A 109 -3.57 -12.18 11.11
CA VAL A 109 -2.37 -12.93 10.68
C VAL A 109 -2.69 -13.89 9.54
N THR A 110 -3.90 -14.46 9.55
CA THR A 110 -4.39 -15.31 8.46
C THR A 110 -4.43 -14.54 7.14
N ASP A 111 -4.89 -13.29 7.14
CA ASP A 111 -4.94 -12.46 5.93
C ASP A 111 -3.53 -12.20 5.36
N LEU A 112 -2.58 -11.91 6.25
CA LEU A 112 -1.17 -11.71 5.89
C LEU A 112 -0.58 -12.98 5.28
N LEU A 113 -0.70 -14.12 5.95
CA LEU A 113 -0.13 -15.38 5.49
C LEU A 113 -0.73 -15.82 4.16
N GLN A 114 -2.03 -15.57 3.94
CA GLN A 114 -2.67 -15.82 2.64
C GLN A 114 -2.06 -14.96 1.53
N ALA A 115 -1.80 -13.67 1.79
CA ALA A 115 -1.13 -12.81 0.82
C ALA A 115 0.32 -13.25 0.57
N ARG A 116 1.06 -13.66 1.61
CA ARG A 116 2.42 -14.21 1.50
C ARG A 116 2.46 -15.46 0.64
N LEU A 117 1.54 -16.41 0.86
CA LEU A 117 1.43 -17.64 0.07
C LEU A 117 1.11 -17.40 -1.42
N LEU A 118 0.46 -16.29 -1.75
CA LEU A 118 0.20 -15.90 -3.14
C LEU A 118 1.39 -15.25 -3.83
N LEU A 119 2.23 -14.52 -3.10
CA LEU A 119 3.23 -13.60 -3.69
C LEU A 119 4.68 -14.08 -3.51
N GLU A 120 5.05 -14.56 -2.33
CA GLU A 120 6.44 -14.86 -2.01
C GLU A 120 7.02 -16.06 -2.76
N PRO A 121 6.29 -17.17 -2.97
CA PRO A 121 6.79 -18.26 -3.82
C PRO A 121 7.15 -17.76 -5.22
N ILE A 122 6.32 -16.89 -5.82
CA ILE A 122 6.60 -16.30 -7.13
C ILE A 122 7.90 -15.49 -7.08
N ALA A 123 8.10 -14.68 -6.04
CA ALA A 123 9.33 -13.93 -5.86
C ALA A 123 10.56 -14.86 -5.77
N ALA A 124 10.47 -15.98 -5.05
CA ALA A 124 11.56 -16.96 -4.96
C ALA A 124 11.85 -17.67 -6.29
N GLY A 125 10.81 -18.02 -7.06
CA GLY A 125 10.97 -18.60 -8.39
C GLY A 125 11.69 -17.65 -9.34
N LEU A 126 11.25 -16.40 -9.40
CA LEU A 126 11.87 -15.35 -10.20
C LEU A 126 13.29 -15.00 -9.73
N ALA A 127 13.56 -15.08 -8.42
CA ALA A 127 14.89 -14.87 -7.86
C ALA A 127 15.87 -15.98 -8.27
N ALA A 128 15.40 -17.23 -8.38
CA ALA A 128 16.19 -18.33 -8.92
C ALA A 128 16.56 -18.08 -10.39
N GLU A 129 15.57 -17.77 -11.23
CA GLU A 129 15.76 -17.51 -12.67
C GLU A 129 16.71 -16.34 -12.97
N ARG A 130 16.84 -15.39 -12.03
CA ARG A 130 17.65 -14.17 -12.18
C ARG A 130 18.87 -14.14 -11.26
N ILE A 131 19.22 -15.26 -10.63
CA ILE A 131 20.27 -15.29 -9.61
C ILE A 131 21.63 -14.91 -10.20
N THR A 132 22.37 -14.06 -9.50
CA THR A 132 23.74 -13.64 -9.85
C THR A 132 24.71 -14.01 -8.74
N GLU A 133 26.02 -13.96 -9.01
CA GLU A 133 27.05 -14.18 -7.98
C GLU A 133 26.87 -13.24 -6.78
N GLU A 134 26.59 -11.95 -7.03
CA GLU A 134 26.28 -10.97 -5.97
C GLU A 134 24.98 -11.35 -5.21
N GLY A 135 23.96 -11.83 -5.92
CA GLY A 135 22.73 -12.33 -5.31
C GLY A 135 22.97 -13.53 -4.40
N ILE A 136 23.85 -14.46 -4.79
CA ILE A 136 24.24 -15.62 -3.97
C ILE A 136 24.89 -15.15 -2.67
N GLU A 137 25.85 -14.23 -2.74
CA GLU A 137 26.51 -13.68 -1.54
C GLU A 137 25.51 -12.94 -0.64
N THR A 138 24.56 -12.23 -1.24
CA THR A 138 23.47 -11.55 -0.51
C THR A 138 22.58 -12.55 0.24
N LEU A 139 22.19 -13.67 -0.38
CA LEU A 139 21.39 -14.71 0.28
C LEU A 139 22.16 -15.42 1.39
N ARG A 140 23.46 -15.67 1.19
CA ARG A 140 24.33 -16.23 2.23
C ARG A 140 24.44 -15.29 3.43
N ALA A 141 24.66 -14.00 3.19
CA ALA A 141 24.71 -12.99 4.25
C ALA A 141 23.38 -12.88 5.01
N ALA A 142 22.24 -13.07 4.33
CA ALA A 142 20.93 -13.12 5.00
C ALA A 142 20.82 -14.31 5.97
N LEU A 143 21.24 -15.52 5.56
CA LEU A 143 21.27 -16.69 6.45
C LEU A 143 22.24 -16.51 7.63
N GLU A 144 23.38 -15.86 7.40
CA GLU A 144 24.34 -15.54 8.48
C GLU A 144 23.75 -14.53 9.48
N ALA A 145 23.02 -13.52 9.01
CA ALA A 145 22.36 -12.55 9.86
C ALA A 145 21.29 -13.19 10.76
N GLU A 146 20.52 -14.16 10.24
CA GLU A 146 19.56 -14.92 11.05
C GLU A 146 20.23 -15.64 12.23
N LEU A 147 21.41 -16.21 12.01
CA LEU A 147 22.21 -16.88 13.04
C LEU A 147 22.83 -15.88 14.03
N ALA A 148 23.25 -14.71 13.56
CA ALA A 148 23.80 -13.66 14.41
C ALA A 148 22.76 -13.13 15.42
N HIS A 149 21.49 -13.09 15.03
CA HIS A 149 20.35 -12.64 15.84
C HIS A 149 19.59 -13.79 16.52
N TRP A 150 20.23 -14.96 16.66
CA TRP A 150 19.60 -16.17 17.16
C TRP A 150 19.12 -16.07 18.61
N ASP A 151 19.92 -15.44 19.48
CA ASP A 151 19.61 -15.28 20.91
C ASP A 151 18.73 -14.07 21.23
N ASP A 152 18.42 -13.23 20.24
CA ASP A 152 17.62 -12.03 20.45
C ASP A 152 16.20 -12.40 20.92
N PRO A 153 15.65 -11.67 21.92
CA PRO A 153 14.32 -11.97 22.45
C PRO A 153 13.24 -11.81 21.37
N GLY A 154 12.51 -12.89 21.11
CA GLY A 154 11.44 -12.92 20.11
C GLY A 154 11.75 -13.89 18.96
N VAL A 155 10.69 -14.32 18.28
CA VAL A 155 10.79 -15.34 17.20
C VAL A 155 11.21 -14.71 15.87
N HIS A 156 11.25 -13.38 15.75
CA HIS A 156 11.38 -12.66 14.48
C HIS A 156 12.36 -11.48 14.54
N SER A 157 13.52 -11.66 15.18
CA SER A 157 14.63 -10.73 15.00
C SER A 157 15.06 -10.76 13.52
N GLN A 158 14.52 -9.81 12.75
CA GLN A 158 14.84 -9.50 11.36
C GLN A 158 14.96 -10.73 10.45
N ASP A 159 13.84 -11.27 9.97
CA ASP A 159 13.85 -12.27 8.90
C ASP A 159 14.25 -11.59 7.57
N PRO A 160 15.53 -11.65 7.19
CA PRO A 160 16.05 -10.83 6.10
C PRO A 160 15.84 -11.53 4.76
N LEU A 161 15.51 -12.82 4.76
CA LEU A 161 15.46 -13.64 3.56
C LEU A 161 14.30 -13.21 2.66
N HIS A 162 13.08 -13.03 3.19
CA HIS A 162 11.92 -12.71 2.36
C HIS A 162 12.07 -11.37 1.60
N PRO A 163 12.47 -10.24 2.22
CA PRO A 163 12.74 -9.00 1.48
C PRO A 163 13.89 -9.14 0.46
N VAL A 164 14.91 -9.96 0.77
CA VAL A 164 16.00 -10.26 -0.17
C VAL A 164 15.48 -11.02 -1.39
N LEU A 165 14.65 -12.05 -1.22
CA LEU A 165 14.00 -12.77 -2.32
C LEU A 165 13.11 -11.83 -3.14
N GLY A 166 12.34 -10.97 -2.47
CA GLY A 166 11.56 -9.91 -3.12
C GLY A 166 12.42 -9.04 -4.02
N ARG A 167 13.57 -8.56 -3.53
CA ARG A 167 14.52 -7.75 -4.31
C ARG A 167 15.16 -8.52 -5.46
N LEU A 168 15.64 -9.74 -5.21
CA LEU A 168 16.30 -10.57 -6.21
C LEU A 168 15.34 -11.10 -7.29
N SER A 169 14.03 -11.09 -7.03
CA SER A 169 13.02 -11.40 -8.05
C SER A 169 13.09 -10.47 -9.26
N GLY A 170 13.68 -9.28 -9.13
CA GLY A 170 13.75 -8.27 -10.19
C GLY A 170 12.41 -7.59 -10.49
N ASN A 171 11.33 -7.95 -9.79
CA ASN A 171 10.01 -7.36 -9.96
C ASN A 171 9.77 -6.30 -8.85
N PRO A 172 9.70 -5.00 -9.19
CA PRO A 172 9.59 -3.94 -8.17
C PRO A 172 8.30 -4.02 -7.34
N VAL A 173 7.22 -4.54 -7.92
CA VAL A 173 5.93 -4.69 -7.25
C VAL A 173 6.00 -5.81 -6.21
N LEU A 174 6.57 -6.97 -6.56
CA LEU A 174 6.81 -8.06 -5.61
C LEU A 174 7.74 -7.60 -4.48
N HIS A 175 8.85 -6.93 -4.80
CA HIS A 175 9.77 -6.42 -3.79
C HIS A 175 9.05 -5.54 -2.77
N LEU A 176 8.26 -4.57 -3.23
CA LEU A 176 7.49 -3.69 -2.37
C LEU A 176 6.49 -4.46 -1.50
N PHE A 177 5.69 -5.34 -2.11
CA PHE A 177 4.63 -6.05 -1.39
C PHE A 177 5.20 -7.04 -0.38
N VAL A 178 6.29 -7.74 -0.71
CA VAL A 178 6.99 -8.63 0.22
C VAL A 178 7.61 -7.85 1.38
N ASP A 179 8.17 -6.67 1.14
CA ASP A 179 8.68 -5.80 2.24
C ASP A 179 7.55 -5.37 3.18
N VAL A 180 6.39 -4.93 2.65
CA VAL A 180 5.21 -4.58 3.45
C VAL A 180 4.73 -5.78 4.28
N LEU A 181 4.57 -6.96 3.66
CA LEU A 181 4.10 -8.19 4.31
C LEU A 181 5.05 -8.67 5.41
N THR A 182 6.36 -8.60 5.16
CA THR A 182 7.39 -9.00 6.12
C THR A 182 7.35 -8.11 7.36
N ARG A 183 7.28 -6.77 7.17
CA ARG A 183 7.17 -5.80 8.27
C ARG A 183 5.91 -6.00 9.10
N LEU A 184 4.78 -6.26 8.46
CA LEU A 184 3.52 -6.57 9.16
C LEU A 184 3.64 -7.85 9.96
N THR A 185 4.13 -8.93 9.36
CA THR A 185 4.27 -10.23 10.03
C THR A 185 5.11 -10.11 11.29
N ALA A 186 6.23 -9.38 11.23
CA ALA A 186 7.08 -9.11 12.40
C ALA A 186 6.28 -8.45 13.53
N ARG A 187 5.48 -7.41 13.24
CA ARG A 187 4.63 -6.72 14.24
C ARG A 187 3.63 -7.67 14.92
N TYR A 188 2.94 -8.52 14.15
CA TYR A 188 1.96 -9.44 14.74
C TYR A 188 2.59 -10.51 15.62
N ALA A 189 3.76 -11.00 15.24
CA ALA A 189 4.40 -12.05 16.01
C ALA A 189 4.89 -11.58 17.39
N HIS A 190 5.17 -10.29 17.56
CA HIS A 190 5.43 -9.69 18.87
C HIS A 190 4.19 -9.65 19.79
N THR A 191 2.99 -9.94 19.28
CA THR A 191 1.75 -10.04 20.07
C THR A 191 1.38 -11.47 20.48
N SER A 192 2.20 -12.46 20.10
CA SER A 192 2.01 -13.89 20.41
C SER A 192 2.21 -14.20 21.89
N ARG A 193 1.69 -15.34 22.36
CA ARG A 193 1.87 -15.81 23.75
C ARG A 193 3.35 -15.89 24.10
N ARG A 194 3.70 -15.63 25.37
CA ARG A 194 5.02 -15.97 25.91
C ARG A 194 5.19 -17.48 25.85
N ILE A 195 5.97 -17.96 24.88
CA ILE A 195 6.39 -19.35 24.73
C ILE A 195 7.67 -19.61 25.53
N SER A 196 7.96 -20.88 25.81
CA SER A 196 9.21 -21.24 26.46
C SER A 196 10.42 -20.93 25.56
N ARG A 197 11.60 -20.71 26.16
CA ARG A 197 12.84 -20.50 25.41
C ARG A 197 13.13 -21.68 24.47
N SER A 198 12.88 -22.91 24.91
CA SER A 198 13.10 -24.12 24.10
C SER A 198 12.17 -24.21 22.89
N GLU A 199 10.89 -23.86 23.04
CA GLU A 199 9.94 -23.83 21.90
C GLU A 199 10.32 -22.74 20.90
N MET A 200 10.77 -21.58 21.37
CA MET A 200 11.29 -20.51 20.53
C MET A 200 12.52 -20.95 19.74
N HIS A 201 13.47 -21.64 20.38
CA HIS A 201 14.67 -22.15 19.69
C HIS A 201 14.32 -23.21 18.65
N ALA A 202 13.39 -24.12 18.95
CA ALA A 202 12.94 -25.13 17.99
C ALA A 202 12.22 -24.52 16.77
N ALA A 203 11.47 -23.44 16.98
CA ALA A 203 10.85 -22.69 15.89
C ALA A 203 11.90 -21.99 15.01
N LYS A 204 12.89 -21.32 15.62
CA LYS A 204 14.01 -20.69 14.90
C LYS A 204 14.82 -21.72 14.09
N ASP A 205 15.12 -22.90 14.65
CA ASP A 205 15.81 -23.99 13.94
C ASP A 205 15.00 -24.52 12.75
N THR A 206 13.70 -24.70 12.93
CA THR A 206 12.82 -25.12 11.83
C THR A 206 12.77 -24.07 10.72
N SER A 207 12.65 -22.79 11.08
CA SER A 207 12.66 -21.66 10.14
C SER A 207 13.98 -21.61 9.38
N HIS A 208 15.12 -21.63 10.08
CA HIS A 208 16.44 -21.51 9.49
C HIS A 208 16.76 -22.66 8.53
N ARG A 209 16.39 -23.90 8.86
CA ARG A 209 16.55 -25.05 7.93
C ARG A 209 15.71 -24.87 6.67
N ALA A 210 14.49 -24.37 6.81
CA ALA A 210 13.61 -24.12 5.67
C ALA A 210 14.17 -22.97 4.79
N HIS A 211 14.65 -21.89 5.40
CA HIS A 211 15.33 -20.78 4.74
C HIS A 211 16.55 -21.26 3.96
N LYS A 212 17.38 -22.10 4.58
CA LYS A 212 18.52 -22.72 3.90
C LYS A 212 18.08 -23.55 2.70
N ALA A 213 17.01 -24.35 2.82
CA ALA A 213 16.50 -25.15 1.70
C ALA A 213 16.02 -24.29 0.52
N VAL A 214 15.36 -23.16 0.81
CA VAL A 214 14.97 -22.17 -0.20
C VAL A 214 16.20 -21.56 -0.87
N VAL A 215 17.18 -21.11 -0.09
CA VAL A 215 18.43 -20.53 -0.63
C VAL A 215 19.19 -21.55 -1.48
N ASP A 216 19.32 -22.79 -1.02
CA ASP A 216 19.96 -23.87 -1.78
C ASP A 216 19.27 -24.10 -3.13
N ALA A 217 17.94 -24.01 -3.19
CA ALA A 217 17.16 -24.15 -4.42
C ALA A 217 17.34 -22.94 -5.36
N VAL A 218 17.33 -21.72 -4.82
CA VAL A 218 17.56 -20.48 -5.59
C VAL A 218 18.97 -20.45 -6.18
N VAL A 219 19.99 -20.81 -5.39
CA VAL A 219 21.40 -20.88 -5.83
C VAL A 219 21.59 -21.96 -6.90
N ALA A 220 20.78 -23.00 -6.90
CA ALA A 220 20.80 -24.07 -7.89
C ALA A 220 19.99 -23.76 -9.17
N ASP A 221 19.43 -22.54 -9.31
CA ASP A 221 18.53 -22.15 -10.41
C ASP A 221 17.30 -23.07 -10.54
N ASP A 222 16.83 -23.61 -9.40
CA ASP A 222 15.64 -24.46 -9.33
C ASP A 222 14.44 -23.67 -8.80
N GLY A 223 13.87 -22.84 -9.67
CA GLY A 223 12.74 -21.97 -9.31
C GLY A 223 11.48 -22.71 -8.86
N ALA A 224 11.26 -23.94 -9.35
CA ALA A 224 10.12 -24.77 -8.94
C ALA A 224 10.30 -25.34 -7.53
N ARG A 225 11.52 -25.79 -7.20
CA ARG A 225 11.86 -26.21 -5.84
C ARG A 225 11.86 -25.02 -4.89
N ALA A 226 12.42 -23.88 -5.28
CA ALA A 226 12.41 -22.66 -4.46
C ALA A 226 10.99 -22.23 -4.06
N GLN A 227 10.05 -22.27 -5.01
CA GLN A 227 8.62 -22.06 -4.75
C GLN A 227 8.07 -23.06 -3.75
N THR A 228 8.31 -24.36 -3.98
CA THR A 228 7.78 -25.44 -3.14
C THR A 228 8.27 -25.35 -1.71
N GLU A 229 9.59 -25.18 -1.52
CA GLU A 229 10.21 -25.06 -0.19
C GLU A 229 9.71 -23.82 0.56
N LEU A 230 9.54 -22.70 -0.14
CA LEU A 230 9.03 -21.47 0.47
C LEU A 230 7.54 -21.58 0.83
N THR A 231 6.73 -22.21 0.00
CA THR A 231 5.33 -22.52 0.35
C THR A 231 5.26 -23.38 1.62
N ALA A 232 6.03 -24.46 1.69
CA ALA A 232 6.07 -25.34 2.87
C ALA A 232 6.53 -24.60 4.13
N HIS A 233 7.53 -23.72 4.00
CA HIS A 233 7.96 -22.83 5.08
C HIS A 233 6.82 -21.91 5.56
N LEU A 234 6.14 -21.21 4.66
CA LEU A 234 5.06 -20.28 5.00
C LEU A 234 3.86 -20.99 5.64
N GLU A 235 3.51 -22.19 5.18
CA GLU A 235 2.47 -23.04 5.79
C GLU A 235 2.87 -23.50 7.20
N SER A 236 4.14 -23.84 7.40
CA SER A 236 4.68 -24.19 8.73
C SER A 236 4.59 -23.00 9.69
N VAL A 237 4.99 -21.81 9.24
CA VAL A 237 4.86 -20.55 10.01
C VAL A 237 3.39 -20.26 10.31
N ALA A 238 2.50 -20.45 9.33
CA ALA A 238 1.07 -20.26 9.52
C ALA A 238 0.49 -21.16 10.62
N GLY A 239 0.79 -22.46 10.56
CA GLY A 239 0.38 -23.43 11.57
C GLY A 239 0.97 -23.11 12.95
N TRP A 240 2.22 -22.65 12.99
CA TRP A 240 2.87 -22.25 14.23
C TRP A 240 2.20 -21.02 14.85
N ILE A 241 1.91 -19.97 14.08
CA ILE A 241 1.28 -18.75 14.60
C ILE A 241 -0.13 -19.08 15.10
N GLU A 242 -0.94 -19.84 14.34
CA GLU A 242 -2.31 -20.17 14.76
C GLU A 242 -2.33 -20.98 16.06
N LYS A 243 -1.38 -21.92 16.24
CA LYS A 243 -1.24 -22.69 17.48
C LYS A 243 -0.89 -21.81 18.70
N HIS A 244 -0.10 -20.76 18.52
CA HIS A 244 0.41 -19.92 19.61
C HIS A 244 -0.28 -18.56 19.71
N ARG A 245 -1.31 -18.32 18.88
CA ARG A 245 -2.10 -17.10 18.87
C ARG A 245 -2.79 -16.93 20.23
N VAL A 246 -2.70 -15.72 20.79
CA VAL A 246 -3.63 -15.32 21.85
C VAL A 246 -4.99 -15.12 21.17
N ARG A 247 -6.01 -15.93 21.48
CA ARG A 247 -7.41 -15.61 21.11
C ARG A 247 -7.74 -14.26 21.76
N ARG A 248 -7.71 -13.16 20.99
CA ARG A 248 -8.13 -11.84 21.46
C ARG A 248 -9.63 -11.89 21.74
N GLY A 249 -10.00 -12.14 22.99
CA GLY A 249 -11.08 -11.37 23.60
C GLY A 249 -10.66 -9.90 23.61
N GLN A 250 -11.61 -8.98 23.47
CA GLN A 250 -11.37 -7.54 23.43
C GLN A 250 -10.24 -7.11 24.38
N ARG A 251 -9.25 -6.42 23.81
CA ARG A 251 -8.22 -5.61 24.48
C ARG A 251 -7.24 -6.38 25.36
N ILE A 252 -6.01 -6.50 24.86
CA ILE A 252 -4.82 -6.54 25.71
C ILE A 252 -3.85 -5.48 25.18
N ALA A 253 -3.57 -4.49 26.03
CA ALA A 253 -2.46 -3.56 25.90
C ALA A 253 -1.16 -4.38 25.93
N GLY A 254 -0.50 -4.52 24.78
CA GLY A 254 0.85 -5.07 24.69
C GLY A 254 1.85 -3.98 25.03
N ASN A 255 2.86 -4.32 25.83
CA ASN A 255 3.95 -3.41 26.16
C ASN A 255 4.63 -2.89 24.88
N VAL A 256 4.90 -1.59 24.88
CA VAL A 256 5.74 -0.86 23.92
C VAL A 256 7.08 -1.59 23.81
N VAL A 257 7.43 -2.07 22.61
CA VAL A 257 8.77 -2.57 22.30
C VAL A 257 9.57 -1.44 21.65
N GLU A 258 10.85 -1.36 22.03
CA GLU A 258 11.80 -0.30 21.73
C GLU A 258 12.09 -0.10 20.21
N PRO A 259 12.55 1.10 19.82
CA PRO A 259 12.40 1.67 18.47
C PRO A 259 13.44 1.23 17.42
N GLU A 260 14.29 0.24 17.71
CA GLU A 260 15.34 -0.20 16.77
C GLU A 260 14.78 -0.90 15.52
N LEU A 261 13.50 -1.28 15.53
CA LEU A 261 12.81 -2.01 14.46
C LEU A 261 12.40 -1.15 13.24
N VAL A 262 12.82 0.12 13.18
CA VAL A 262 12.44 1.09 12.12
C VAL A 262 13.67 1.72 11.44
N GLU A 263 14.88 1.38 11.86
CA GLU A 263 16.06 2.20 11.61
C GLU A 263 16.87 1.75 10.39
N GLY A 264 16.66 2.44 9.26
CA GLY A 264 17.73 2.62 8.29
C GLY A 264 18.65 3.76 8.75
N PRO A 265 19.96 3.78 8.41
CA PRO A 265 20.95 4.79 8.85
C PRO A 265 20.67 6.25 8.41
N ARG A 266 19.48 6.56 7.88
CA ARG A 266 19.05 7.86 7.37
C ARG A 266 17.66 8.30 7.85
N ALA A 267 16.98 7.58 8.74
CA ALA A 267 15.65 7.96 9.19
C ALA A 267 15.70 9.32 9.91
N LYS A 268 14.91 10.30 9.42
CA LYS A 268 14.85 11.62 10.06
C LYS A 268 14.15 11.48 11.41
N LEU A 269 14.64 12.19 12.44
CA LEU A 269 14.06 12.17 13.79
C LEU A 269 12.53 12.38 13.82
N ALA A 270 11.99 13.18 12.90
CA ALA A 270 10.54 13.38 12.77
C ALA A 270 9.76 12.11 12.38
N GLU A 271 10.33 11.24 11.55
CA GLU A 271 9.73 9.96 11.16
C GLU A 271 9.69 8.99 12.33
N VAL A 272 10.78 8.96 13.12
CA VAL A 272 10.88 8.16 14.36
C VAL A 272 9.81 8.62 15.36
N VAL A 273 9.66 9.93 15.54
CA VAL A 273 8.63 10.50 16.43
C VAL A 273 7.22 10.15 15.92
N ALA A 274 6.96 10.26 14.62
CA ALA A 274 5.67 9.91 14.06
C ALA A 274 5.33 8.43 14.28
N ALA A 275 6.31 7.52 14.10
CA ALA A 275 6.15 6.10 14.40
C ALA A 275 5.86 5.84 15.88
N ARG A 276 6.56 6.52 16.80
CA ARG A 276 6.29 6.41 18.25
C ARG A 276 4.90 6.91 18.63
N ILE A 277 4.46 8.04 18.07
CA ILE A 277 3.11 8.55 18.28
C ILE A 277 2.07 7.54 17.77
N HIS A 278 2.31 6.94 16.60
CA HIS A 278 1.48 5.87 16.07
C HIS A 278 1.37 4.69 17.04
N ASP A 279 2.51 4.17 17.53
CA ASP A 279 2.51 3.03 18.44
C ASP A 279 1.78 3.35 19.76
N ASP A 280 1.88 4.60 20.25
CA ASP A 280 1.09 5.08 21.39
C ASP A 280 -0.43 5.08 21.10
N ILE A 281 -0.85 5.46 19.89
CA ILE A 281 -2.26 5.42 19.47
C ILE A 281 -2.75 3.98 19.40
N ALA A 282 -1.98 3.09 18.77
CA ALA A 282 -2.30 1.68 18.63
C ALA A 282 -2.38 0.99 20.00
N ALA A 283 -1.43 1.24 20.90
CA ALA A 283 -1.41 0.69 22.26
C ALA A 283 -2.63 1.13 23.10
N ARG A 284 -3.19 2.31 22.82
CA ARG A 284 -4.42 2.83 23.45
C ARG A 284 -5.71 2.29 22.80
N GLY A 285 -5.58 1.44 21.78
CA GLY A 285 -6.68 0.82 21.07
C GLY A 285 -7.36 1.76 20.08
N TRP A 286 -6.60 2.64 19.43
CA TRP A 286 -7.04 3.52 18.35
C TRP A 286 -8.36 4.28 18.62
N GLN A 287 -8.37 5.08 19.69
CA GLN A 287 -9.56 5.83 20.07
C GLN A 287 -9.72 7.08 19.19
N THR A 288 -10.40 6.94 18.04
CA THR A 288 -10.72 8.04 17.13
C THR A 288 -11.35 9.22 17.89
N GLY A 289 -10.85 10.43 17.64
CA GLY A 289 -11.28 11.66 18.32
C GLY A 289 -10.59 11.96 19.65
N MET A 290 -9.79 11.03 20.21
CA MET A 290 -8.99 11.27 21.42
C MET A 290 -7.97 12.39 21.17
N VAL A 291 -7.84 13.32 22.12
CA VAL A 291 -6.71 14.26 22.17
C VAL A 291 -5.54 13.59 22.90
N LEU A 292 -4.43 13.34 22.21
CA LEU A 292 -3.23 12.71 22.78
C LEU A 292 -2.44 13.61 23.74
N GLY A 293 -2.54 14.92 23.51
CA GLY A 293 -1.85 15.96 24.27
C GLY A 293 -1.80 17.28 23.49
N SER A 294 -1.55 18.37 24.21
CA SER A 294 -1.24 19.67 23.62
C SER A 294 0.15 19.67 22.96
N GLU A 295 0.47 20.69 22.17
CA GLU A 295 1.82 20.85 21.59
C GLU A 295 2.91 20.81 22.69
N ALA A 296 2.67 21.49 23.82
CA ALA A 296 3.61 21.50 24.94
C ALA A 296 3.80 20.11 25.55
N ASP A 297 2.71 19.34 25.71
CA ASP A 297 2.76 17.98 26.26
C ASP A 297 3.56 17.04 25.35
N LEU A 298 3.38 17.16 24.03
CA LEU A 298 4.05 16.30 23.05
C LEU A 298 5.54 16.62 22.96
N LEU A 299 5.93 17.90 23.01
CA LEU A 299 7.33 18.30 23.07
C LEU A 299 8.05 17.71 24.29
N ALA A 300 7.38 17.78 25.45
CA ALA A 300 7.91 17.22 26.69
C ALA A 300 7.95 15.68 26.66
N ARG A 301 6.85 15.04 26.25
CA ARG A 301 6.73 13.57 26.23
C ARG A 301 7.77 12.91 25.34
N TYR A 302 7.98 13.44 24.13
CA TYR A 302 8.93 12.85 23.18
C TYR A 302 10.32 13.51 23.22
N SER A 303 10.54 14.49 24.10
CA SER A 303 11.82 15.20 24.26
C SER A 303 12.36 15.74 22.93
N ILE A 304 11.52 16.47 22.19
CA ILE A 304 11.80 16.94 20.83
C ILE A 304 11.61 18.45 20.67
N SER A 305 12.21 19.01 19.62
CA SER A 305 12.01 20.42 19.26
C SER A 305 10.66 20.64 18.55
N ARG A 306 10.18 21.90 18.56
CA ARG A 306 8.98 22.32 17.82
C ARG A 306 9.06 22.05 16.31
N ALA A 307 10.27 22.15 15.74
CA ALA A 307 10.47 21.87 14.32
C ALA A 307 10.25 20.37 14.01
N VAL A 308 10.78 19.49 14.86
CA VAL A 308 10.61 18.04 14.74
C VAL A 308 9.15 17.63 14.96
N LEU A 309 8.50 18.18 15.98
CA LEU A 309 7.08 17.89 16.24
C LEU A 309 6.19 18.33 15.07
N ARG A 310 6.44 19.51 14.49
CA ARG A 310 5.68 19.99 13.33
C ARG A 310 5.80 19.05 12.14
N GLU A 311 7.00 18.52 11.89
CA GLU A 311 7.24 17.60 10.79
C GLU A 311 6.61 16.22 11.06
N ALA A 312 6.70 15.72 12.29
CA ALA A 312 6.04 14.48 12.69
C ALA A 312 4.52 14.57 12.57
N VAL A 313 3.93 15.67 13.04
CA VAL A 313 2.48 15.95 12.90
C VAL A 313 2.09 16.08 11.43
N ARG A 314 2.93 16.68 10.59
CA ARG A 314 2.69 16.77 9.14
C ARG A 314 2.58 15.38 8.50
N LEU A 315 3.42 14.42 8.91
CA LEU A 315 3.36 13.03 8.44
C LEU A 315 2.08 12.33 8.93
N LEU A 316 1.73 12.49 10.22
CA LEU A 316 0.51 11.91 10.79
C LEU A 316 -0.77 12.47 10.15
N GLU A 317 -0.80 13.77 9.85
CA GLU A 317 -1.92 14.43 9.16
C GLU A 317 -2.08 13.95 7.73
N TYR A 318 -0.97 13.71 7.03
CA TYR A 318 -1.00 13.29 5.64
C TYR A 318 -1.56 11.87 5.47
N HIS A 319 -1.21 10.96 6.38
CA HIS A 319 -1.72 9.59 6.38
C HIS A 319 -3.02 9.44 7.18
N SER A 320 -3.67 10.54 7.54
CA SER A 320 -4.90 10.60 8.33
C SER A 320 -4.83 9.81 9.65
N VAL A 321 -3.64 9.71 10.25
CA VAL A 321 -3.43 9.05 11.55
C VAL A 321 -3.83 9.96 12.71
N ALA A 322 -3.43 11.24 12.63
CA ALA A 322 -3.81 12.25 13.60
C ALA A 322 -3.76 13.65 13.01
N ARG A 323 -4.55 14.59 13.57
CA ARG A 323 -4.58 16.00 13.14
C ARG A 323 -4.39 16.98 14.27
N MET A 324 -3.71 18.09 14.03
CA MET A 324 -3.53 19.13 15.03
C MET A 324 -4.72 20.09 15.06
N ARG A 325 -5.41 20.16 16.21
CA ARG A 325 -6.42 21.19 16.49
C ARG A 325 -5.79 22.36 17.24
N ARG A 326 -5.89 23.57 16.68
CA ARG A 326 -5.42 24.82 17.32
C ARG A 326 -6.47 25.39 18.27
N GLY A 327 -6.03 26.14 19.28
CA GLY A 327 -6.89 26.88 20.23
C GLY A 327 -6.96 26.27 21.64
N PRO A 328 -7.70 26.89 22.58
CA PRO A 328 -7.91 26.35 23.93
C PRO A 328 -8.55 24.96 23.90
N GLY A 329 -7.98 24.00 24.63
CA GLY A 329 -8.37 22.58 24.54
C GLY A 329 -7.97 21.91 23.22
N GLY A 330 -7.13 22.57 22.41
CA GLY A 330 -6.49 22.01 21.23
C GLY A 330 -5.41 20.98 21.57
N GLY A 331 -4.90 20.31 20.54
CA GLY A 331 -3.94 19.24 20.66
C GLY A 331 -3.95 18.32 19.45
N LEU A 332 -3.14 17.28 19.50
CA LEU A 332 -3.10 16.26 18.46
C LEU A 332 -4.27 15.28 18.66
N ILE A 333 -5.19 15.25 17.70
CA ILE A 333 -6.40 14.44 17.74
C ILE A 333 -6.21 13.20 16.86
N VAL A 334 -6.49 12.02 17.40
CA VAL A 334 -6.47 10.76 16.63
C VAL A 334 -7.58 10.75 15.59
N THR A 335 -7.25 10.36 14.36
CA THR A 335 -8.19 10.25 13.24
C THR A 335 -8.24 8.82 12.70
N GLU A 336 -9.08 8.59 11.69
CA GLU A 336 -9.18 7.31 10.98
C GLU A 336 -8.19 7.32 9.81
N PRO A 337 -7.19 6.42 9.79
CA PRO A 337 -6.27 6.30 8.65
C PRO A 337 -7.01 6.04 7.35
N GLU A 338 -6.63 6.76 6.32
CA GLU A 338 -7.13 6.57 4.96
C GLU A 338 -5.96 6.13 4.07
N PRO A 339 -6.13 5.07 3.26
CA PRO A 339 -5.01 4.51 2.51
C PRO A 339 -4.69 5.30 1.23
N GLN A 340 -5.58 6.18 0.76
CA GLN A 340 -5.48 6.80 -0.57
C GLN A 340 -4.16 7.54 -0.79
N ALA A 341 -3.73 8.36 0.17
CA ALA A 341 -2.46 9.08 0.12
C ALA A 341 -1.25 8.13 -0.01
N SER A 342 -1.30 6.99 0.67
CA SER A 342 -0.25 5.96 0.61
C SER A 342 -0.29 5.19 -0.70
N ILE A 343 -1.50 4.87 -1.20
CA ILE A 343 -1.73 4.25 -2.51
C ILE A 343 -1.13 5.12 -3.63
N ASP A 344 -1.43 6.42 -3.61
CA ASP A 344 -0.92 7.39 -4.58
C ASP A 344 0.62 7.45 -4.57
N THR A 345 1.21 7.50 -3.37
CA THR A 345 2.67 7.53 -3.19
C THR A 345 3.33 6.23 -3.67
N MET A 346 2.72 5.08 -3.41
CA MET A 346 3.24 3.78 -3.84
C MET A 346 3.18 3.61 -5.35
N ALA A 347 2.07 3.99 -5.97
CA ALA A 347 1.93 3.97 -7.42
C ALA A 347 3.00 4.86 -8.08
N LEU A 348 3.23 6.07 -7.56
CA LEU A 348 4.29 6.95 -8.04
C LEU A 348 5.71 6.39 -7.83
N PHE A 349 5.96 5.73 -6.71
CA PHE A 349 7.22 5.04 -6.48
C PHE A 349 7.45 3.92 -7.49
N LEU A 350 6.44 3.08 -7.74
CA LEU A 350 6.50 1.99 -8.72
C LEU A 350 6.68 2.50 -10.15
N GLU A 351 6.03 3.62 -10.50
CA GLU A 351 6.24 4.32 -11.76
C GLU A 351 7.72 4.74 -11.92
N TYR A 352 8.30 5.34 -10.88
CA TYR A 352 9.73 5.72 -10.86
C TYR A 352 10.67 4.51 -10.93
N GLN A 353 10.28 3.36 -10.38
CA GLN A 353 11.06 2.12 -10.48
C GLN A 353 11.02 1.50 -11.89
N GLY A 354 10.22 2.03 -12.82
CA GLY A 354 10.15 1.55 -14.20
C GLY A 354 9.47 0.18 -14.32
N VAL A 355 8.41 -0.04 -13.55
CA VAL A 355 7.63 -1.29 -13.59
C VAL A 355 7.19 -1.62 -15.01
N THR A 356 7.41 -2.87 -15.43
CA THR A 356 7.04 -3.33 -16.78
C THR A 356 5.63 -3.93 -16.81
N ALA A 357 5.10 -4.12 -18.02
CA ALA A 357 3.80 -4.78 -18.22
C ALA A 357 3.83 -6.22 -17.68
N ASP A 358 4.96 -6.91 -17.86
CA ASP A 358 5.12 -8.28 -17.40
C ASP A 358 5.21 -8.37 -15.87
N ASP A 359 5.90 -7.41 -15.24
CA ASP A 359 5.95 -7.31 -13.78
C ASP A 359 4.54 -7.22 -13.17
N LEU A 360 3.70 -6.36 -13.75
CA LEU A 360 2.32 -6.22 -13.31
C LEU A 360 1.47 -7.42 -13.64
N ARG A 361 1.62 -8.01 -14.82
CA ARG A 361 0.89 -9.21 -15.22
C ARG A 361 1.11 -10.33 -14.21
N ILE A 362 2.35 -10.55 -13.77
CA ILE A 362 2.70 -11.58 -12.79
C ILE A 362 1.96 -11.34 -11.46
N VAL A 363 2.09 -10.14 -10.89
CA VAL A 363 1.51 -9.84 -9.56
C VAL A 363 -0.01 -9.73 -9.61
N ARG A 364 -0.55 -9.07 -10.63
CA ARG A 364 -2.00 -8.89 -10.80
C ARG A 364 -2.69 -10.24 -11.01
N ASN A 365 -2.10 -11.15 -11.77
CA ASN A 365 -2.61 -12.52 -11.88
C ASN A 365 -2.58 -13.25 -10.53
N ALA A 366 -1.51 -13.13 -9.75
CA ALA A 366 -1.45 -13.78 -8.44
C ALA A 366 -2.55 -13.29 -7.49
N ILE A 367 -2.72 -11.97 -7.40
CA ILE A 367 -3.69 -11.34 -6.49
C ILE A 367 -5.12 -11.56 -6.96
N GLU A 368 -5.44 -11.20 -8.20
CA GLU A 368 -6.83 -11.20 -8.67
C GLU A 368 -7.39 -12.62 -8.83
N LEU A 369 -6.56 -13.58 -9.26
CA LEU A 369 -7.02 -14.98 -9.34
C LEU A 369 -7.18 -15.60 -7.95
N GLY A 370 -6.35 -15.19 -6.98
CA GLY A 370 -6.53 -15.52 -5.57
C GLY A 370 -7.84 -14.95 -5.01
N ILE A 371 -8.13 -13.67 -5.30
CA ILE A 371 -9.39 -13.01 -4.93
C ILE A 371 -10.59 -13.73 -5.55
N VAL A 372 -10.57 -14.01 -6.85
CA VAL A 372 -11.66 -14.70 -7.55
C VAL A 372 -11.94 -16.07 -6.93
N ALA A 373 -10.90 -16.84 -6.60
CA ALA A 373 -11.09 -18.13 -5.93
C ALA A 373 -11.80 -18.00 -4.58
N ARG A 374 -11.42 -17.00 -3.77
CA ARG A 374 -12.04 -16.74 -2.46
C ARG A 374 -13.49 -16.28 -2.58
N VAL A 375 -13.75 -15.33 -3.46
CA VAL A 375 -15.11 -14.81 -3.70
C VAL A 375 -16.02 -15.93 -4.22
N THR A 376 -15.51 -16.80 -5.09
CA THR A 376 -16.27 -17.97 -5.57
C THR A 376 -16.56 -18.97 -4.45
N ALA A 377 -15.60 -19.20 -3.54
CA ALA A 377 -15.82 -20.06 -2.38
C ALA A 377 -16.93 -19.52 -1.46
N ARG A 378 -16.98 -18.21 -1.22
CA ARG A 378 -18.08 -17.57 -0.45
C ARG A 378 -19.46 -17.81 -1.08
N VAL A 379 -19.55 -17.74 -2.41
CA VAL A 379 -20.81 -18.07 -3.11
C VAL A 379 -21.20 -19.53 -2.87
N ALA A 380 -20.24 -20.46 -2.97
CA ALA A 380 -20.49 -21.87 -2.68
C ALA A 380 -20.94 -22.12 -1.23
N GLU A 381 -20.55 -21.24 -0.30
CA GLU A 381 -20.99 -21.23 1.10
C GLU A 381 -22.35 -20.54 1.32
N GLY A 382 -22.99 -20.03 0.25
CA GLY A 382 -24.33 -19.45 0.29
C GLY A 382 -24.38 -17.92 0.42
N ASP A 383 -23.26 -17.23 0.21
CA ASP A 383 -23.22 -15.77 0.30
C ASP A 383 -23.88 -15.09 -0.92
N THR A 384 -25.09 -14.60 -0.70
CA THR A 384 -25.89 -13.91 -1.73
C THR A 384 -25.45 -12.47 -1.99
N GLU A 385 -24.65 -11.86 -1.10
CA GLU A 385 -24.18 -10.47 -1.25
C GLU A 385 -23.22 -10.33 -2.45
N VAL A 386 -22.43 -11.37 -2.72
CA VAL A 386 -21.45 -11.41 -3.83
C VAL A 386 -22.13 -11.13 -5.17
N ALA A 387 -23.20 -11.85 -5.49
CA ALA A 387 -23.90 -11.72 -6.77
C ALA A 387 -24.50 -10.32 -6.93
N GLU A 388 -25.07 -9.77 -5.85
CA GLU A 388 -25.71 -8.46 -5.85
C GLU A 388 -24.70 -7.33 -6.08
N ARG A 389 -23.60 -7.33 -5.32
CA ARG A 389 -22.56 -6.29 -5.38
C ARG A 389 -21.80 -6.32 -6.70
N LEU A 390 -21.33 -7.49 -7.12
CA LEU A 390 -20.63 -7.62 -8.40
C LEU A 390 -21.56 -7.34 -9.58
N GLY A 391 -22.83 -7.76 -9.51
CA GLY A 391 -23.82 -7.44 -10.54
C GLY A 391 -24.03 -5.94 -10.73
N ARG A 392 -24.05 -5.17 -9.63
CA ARG A 392 -24.05 -3.70 -9.72
C ARG A 392 -22.77 -3.15 -10.33
N ALA A 393 -21.62 -3.68 -9.92
CA ALA A 393 -20.32 -3.22 -10.42
C ALA A 393 -20.16 -3.46 -11.93
N VAL A 394 -20.62 -4.60 -12.44
CA VAL A 394 -20.64 -4.94 -13.87
C VAL A 394 -21.46 -3.90 -14.64
N ARG A 395 -22.69 -3.62 -14.20
CA ARG A 395 -23.58 -2.65 -14.88
C ARG A 395 -23.10 -1.20 -14.77
N TRP A 396 -22.36 -0.85 -13.71
CA TRP A 396 -21.87 0.52 -13.51
C TRP A 396 -20.97 1.02 -14.63
N SER A 397 -20.25 0.10 -15.30
CA SER A 397 -19.41 0.42 -16.46
C SER A 397 -20.19 1.17 -17.55
N THR A 398 -21.46 0.80 -17.79
CA THR A 398 -22.34 1.42 -18.79
C THR A 398 -23.36 2.39 -18.19
N GLU A 399 -23.92 2.10 -17.02
CA GLU A 399 -24.98 2.89 -16.37
C GLU A 399 -24.45 4.11 -15.59
N GLY A 400 -23.18 4.12 -15.19
CA GLY A 400 -22.61 5.22 -14.40
C GLY A 400 -22.43 6.53 -15.18
N PRO A 401 -22.18 7.67 -14.51
CA PRO A 401 -21.80 8.92 -15.19
C PRO A 401 -20.55 8.74 -16.05
N ALA A 402 -20.50 9.34 -17.25
CA ALA A 402 -19.38 9.21 -18.18
C ALA A 402 -18.03 9.57 -17.53
N ASP A 403 -18.01 10.63 -16.72
CA ASP A 403 -16.80 11.13 -16.05
C ASP A 403 -16.52 10.48 -14.68
N ASP A 404 -17.22 9.38 -14.31
CA ASP A 404 -16.96 8.71 -13.04
C ASP A 404 -15.67 7.88 -13.11
N PRO A 405 -14.61 8.26 -12.36
CA PRO A 405 -13.32 7.57 -12.42
C PRO A 405 -13.39 6.11 -11.95
N ARG A 406 -14.48 5.70 -11.29
CA ARG A 406 -14.67 4.32 -10.83
C ARG A 406 -15.06 3.36 -11.94
N LYS A 407 -15.51 3.83 -13.11
CA LYS A 407 -16.03 2.96 -14.18
C LYS A 407 -15.05 1.87 -14.64
N ALA A 408 -13.76 2.19 -14.72
CA ALA A 408 -12.74 1.24 -15.17
C ALA A 408 -12.45 0.15 -14.12
N ASP A 409 -12.62 0.46 -12.85
CA ASP A 409 -12.00 -0.31 -11.76
C ASP A 409 -13.02 -0.88 -10.75
N LEU A 410 -14.28 -0.45 -10.77
CA LEU A 410 -15.26 -0.78 -9.72
C LEU A 410 -15.45 -2.29 -9.56
N PHE A 411 -15.51 -3.04 -10.66
CA PHE A 411 -15.61 -4.50 -10.61
C PHE A 411 -14.45 -5.15 -9.84
N HIS A 412 -13.22 -4.70 -10.10
CA HIS A 412 -12.02 -5.20 -9.44
C HIS A 412 -11.97 -4.78 -7.97
N THR A 413 -12.33 -3.53 -7.65
CA THR A 413 -12.39 -3.03 -6.28
C THR A 413 -13.45 -3.75 -5.45
N GLU A 414 -14.63 -4.05 -6.02
CA GLU A 414 -15.68 -4.82 -5.35
C GLU A 414 -15.26 -6.28 -5.14
N LEU A 415 -14.60 -6.91 -6.12
CA LEU A 415 -14.00 -8.24 -5.96
C LEU A 415 -13.03 -8.27 -4.77
N ALA A 416 -12.13 -7.29 -4.69
CA ALA A 416 -11.19 -7.15 -3.58
C ALA A 416 -11.90 -6.97 -2.24
N ALA A 417 -12.93 -6.12 -2.18
CA ALA A 417 -13.70 -5.90 -0.95
C ALA A 417 -14.42 -7.18 -0.49
N LEU A 418 -14.92 -7.99 -1.44
CA LEU A 418 -15.57 -9.26 -1.17
C LEU A 418 -14.60 -10.41 -0.86
N SER A 419 -13.29 -10.22 -1.00
CA SER A 419 -12.33 -11.30 -0.73
C SER A 419 -12.10 -11.55 0.76
N ASP A 420 -12.65 -10.70 1.65
CA ASP A 420 -12.38 -10.66 3.09
C ASP A 420 -10.88 -10.75 3.39
N ASN A 421 -10.07 -10.04 2.61
CA ASN A 421 -8.64 -9.94 2.86
C ASN A 421 -8.19 -8.50 2.58
N PRO A 422 -8.06 -7.66 3.63
CA PRO A 422 -7.76 -6.25 3.45
C PRO A 422 -6.37 -5.99 2.82
N VAL A 423 -5.44 -6.93 2.95
CA VAL A 423 -4.10 -6.84 2.35
C VAL A 423 -4.19 -6.96 0.84
N LEU A 424 -4.91 -7.98 0.35
CA LEU A 424 -5.14 -8.17 -1.08
C LEU A 424 -5.92 -7.00 -1.69
N ALA A 425 -6.93 -6.48 -0.97
CA ALA A 425 -7.68 -5.32 -1.40
C ALA A 425 -6.82 -4.06 -1.53
N LEU A 426 -5.94 -3.81 -0.55
CA LEU A 426 -5.01 -2.69 -0.59
C LEU A 426 -3.98 -2.83 -1.72
N PHE A 427 -3.40 -4.00 -1.89
CA PHE A 427 -2.42 -4.26 -2.95
C PHE A 427 -3.04 -4.15 -4.34
N LEU A 428 -4.26 -4.65 -4.52
CA LEU A 428 -4.99 -4.44 -5.78
C LEU A 428 -5.27 -2.95 -6.01
N SER A 429 -5.63 -2.18 -4.97
CA SER A 429 -5.84 -0.74 -5.09
C SER A 429 -4.57 0.00 -5.56
N ILE A 430 -3.39 -0.43 -5.13
CA ILE A 430 -2.09 0.13 -5.58
C ILE A 430 -1.84 -0.20 -7.05
N ILE A 431 -2.03 -1.45 -7.46
CA ILE A 431 -1.86 -1.88 -8.86
C ILE A 431 -2.82 -1.12 -9.77
N THR A 432 -4.07 -0.98 -9.35
CA THR A 432 -5.10 -0.26 -10.09
C THR A 432 -4.80 1.23 -10.20
N GLU A 433 -4.32 1.87 -9.13
CA GLU A 433 -3.85 3.26 -9.16
C GLU A 433 -2.68 3.44 -10.13
N LEU A 434 -1.69 2.55 -10.06
CA LEU A 434 -0.53 2.54 -10.95
C LEU A 434 -0.98 2.40 -12.43
N PHE A 435 -1.86 1.44 -12.72
CA PHE A 435 -2.42 1.25 -14.06
C PHE A 435 -3.17 2.49 -14.57
N ARG A 436 -3.97 3.12 -13.71
CA ARG A 436 -4.70 4.35 -14.07
C ARG A 436 -3.75 5.51 -14.38
N ARG A 437 -2.68 5.66 -13.60
CA ARG A 437 -1.66 6.70 -13.80
C ARG A 437 -0.89 6.48 -15.10
N HIS A 438 -0.46 5.25 -15.34
CA HIS A 438 0.23 4.86 -16.57
C HIS A 438 -0.64 5.12 -17.80
N ALA A 439 -1.90 4.68 -17.77
CA ALA A 439 -2.84 4.89 -18.86
C ALA A 439 -3.19 6.37 -19.10
N SER A 440 -3.38 7.15 -18.03
CA SER A 440 -3.65 8.60 -18.12
C SER A 440 -2.44 9.41 -18.62
N GLY A 441 -1.25 8.83 -18.57
CA GLY A 441 -0.02 9.42 -19.12
C GLY A 441 0.08 9.32 -20.64
N HIS A 442 -0.71 8.44 -21.27
CA HIS A 442 -0.74 8.19 -22.71
C HIS A 442 -2.01 8.78 -23.33
N ASP A 443 -1.92 9.37 -24.52
CA ASP A 443 -3.08 9.92 -25.26
C ASP A 443 -4.06 8.84 -25.79
N ARG A 444 -3.89 7.57 -25.39
CA ARG A 444 -4.80 6.48 -25.76
C ARG A 444 -5.92 6.37 -24.73
N PRO A 445 -7.20 6.57 -25.13
CA PRO A 445 -8.31 6.33 -24.23
C PRO A 445 -8.27 4.88 -23.75
N LEU A 446 -8.38 4.65 -22.45
CA LEU A 446 -8.54 3.30 -21.89
C LEU A 446 -9.67 2.57 -22.64
N PRO A 447 -9.65 1.23 -22.74
CA PRO A 447 -10.71 0.47 -23.40
C PRO A 447 -12.10 0.75 -22.79
N GLY A 448 -12.17 1.27 -21.56
CA GLY A 448 -13.41 1.73 -20.93
C GLY A 448 -14.14 2.88 -21.64
N ASP A 449 -13.44 3.75 -22.38
CA ASP A 449 -14.08 4.96 -22.97
C ASP A 449 -14.68 4.71 -24.37
N THR A 450 -14.30 3.62 -25.05
CA THR A 450 -14.80 3.25 -26.39
C THR A 450 -15.35 1.83 -26.49
N ALA A 451 -15.21 1.00 -25.45
CA ALA A 451 -15.64 -0.40 -25.40
C ALA A 451 -16.29 -0.79 -24.05
N ALA A 452 -17.04 0.13 -23.43
CA ALA A 452 -17.74 -0.13 -22.16
C ALA A 452 -18.63 -1.38 -22.21
N ASP A 453 -19.32 -1.62 -23.32
CA ASP A 453 -20.13 -2.83 -23.54
C ASP A 453 -19.30 -4.12 -23.59
N GLU A 454 -18.08 -4.07 -24.16
CA GLU A 454 -17.17 -5.22 -24.20
C GLU A 454 -16.62 -5.52 -22.80
N VAL A 455 -16.23 -4.48 -22.06
CA VAL A 455 -15.78 -4.61 -20.66
C VAL A 455 -16.90 -5.18 -19.80
N GLN A 456 -18.12 -4.65 -19.92
CA GLN A 456 -19.30 -5.17 -19.24
C GLN A 456 -19.53 -6.64 -19.58
N HIS A 457 -19.46 -7.01 -20.87
CA HIS A 457 -19.65 -8.39 -21.31
C HIS A 457 -18.60 -9.34 -20.72
N VAL A 458 -17.33 -8.93 -20.69
CA VAL A 458 -16.25 -9.73 -20.11
C VAL A 458 -16.43 -9.88 -18.60
N HIS A 459 -16.71 -8.80 -17.87
CA HIS A 459 -16.97 -8.84 -16.42
C HIS A 459 -18.23 -9.66 -16.09
N GLN A 460 -19.29 -9.58 -16.89
CA GLN A 460 -20.49 -10.40 -16.73
C GLN A 460 -20.16 -11.89 -16.83
N ARG A 461 -19.34 -12.30 -17.82
CA ARG A 461 -18.92 -13.70 -17.94
C ARG A 461 -18.08 -14.16 -16.74
N ILE A 462 -17.27 -13.29 -16.15
CA ILE A 462 -16.54 -13.63 -14.93
C ILE A 462 -17.54 -13.81 -13.77
N LEU A 463 -18.48 -12.88 -13.61
CA LEU A 463 -19.53 -12.93 -12.60
C LEU A 463 -20.37 -14.21 -12.70
N ASP A 464 -20.81 -14.59 -13.91
CA ASP A 464 -21.61 -15.80 -14.11
C ASP A 464 -20.90 -17.05 -13.57
N ALA A 465 -19.59 -17.18 -13.85
CA ALA A 465 -18.80 -18.31 -13.36
C ALA A 465 -18.60 -18.28 -11.83
N ILE A 466 -18.49 -17.09 -11.23
CA ILE A 466 -18.43 -16.91 -9.78
C ILE A 466 -19.76 -17.35 -9.14
N VAL A 467 -20.89 -16.92 -9.71
CA VAL A 467 -22.24 -17.25 -9.20
C VAL A 467 -22.55 -18.74 -9.35
N GLU A 468 -22.05 -19.39 -10.41
CA GLU A 468 -22.13 -20.84 -10.61
C GLU A 468 -21.22 -21.64 -9.65
N GLY A 469 -20.31 -20.97 -8.92
CA GLY A 469 -19.37 -21.63 -8.03
C GLY A 469 -18.17 -22.28 -8.74
N ASP A 470 -17.96 -22.04 -10.05
CA ASP A 470 -16.87 -22.63 -10.82
C ASP A 470 -15.60 -21.76 -10.74
N ALA A 471 -14.80 -22.00 -9.71
CA ALA A 471 -13.54 -21.28 -9.49
C ALA A 471 -12.50 -21.53 -10.60
N GLY A 472 -12.60 -22.64 -11.35
CA GLY A 472 -11.71 -22.92 -12.48
C GLY A 472 -12.00 -22.00 -13.66
N VAL A 473 -13.28 -21.97 -14.07
CA VAL A 473 -13.76 -21.13 -15.17
C VAL A 473 -13.66 -19.65 -14.83
N ALA A 474 -14.01 -19.24 -13.60
CA ALA A 474 -13.90 -17.86 -13.16
C ALA A 474 -12.46 -17.34 -13.25
N ARG A 475 -11.48 -18.11 -12.75
CA ARG A 475 -10.05 -17.76 -12.85
C ARG A 475 -9.56 -17.72 -14.29
N HIS A 476 -9.96 -18.67 -15.13
CA HIS A 476 -9.59 -18.66 -16.55
C HIS A 476 -10.11 -17.41 -17.26
N ARG A 477 -11.39 -17.05 -17.05
CA ARG A 477 -12.01 -15.85 -17.61
C ARG A 477 -11.35 -14.57 -17.11
N MET A 478 -11.04 -14.49 -15.81
CA MET A 478 -10.31 -13.36 -15.23
C MET A 478 -8.90 -13.22 -15.83
N ARG A 479 -8.12 -14.31 -15.92
CA ARG A 479 -6.78 -14.25 -16.53
C ARG A 479 -6.82 -13.71 -17.95
N ARG A 480 -7.75 -14.22 -18.77
CA ARG A 480 -7.91 -13.74 -20.16
C ARG A 480 -8.29 -12.27 -20.23
N HIS A 481 -9.13 -11.79 -19.30
CA HIS A 481 -9.45 -10.37 -19.15
C HIS A 481 -8.20 -9.53 -18.83
N LEU A 482 -7.40 -9.96 -17.85
CA LEU A 482 -6.17 -9.28 -17.47
C LEU A 482 -5.13 -9.26 -18.60
N ASP A 483 -4.96 -10.38 -19.32
CA ASP A 483 -4.03 -10.46 -20.44
C ASP A 483 -4.43 -9.52 -21.59
N ALA A 484 -5.73 -9.29 -21.79
CA ALA A 484 -6.23 -8.34 -22.79
C ALA A 484 -5.94 -6.87 -22.43
N LEU A 485 -5.61 -6.57 -21.17
CA LEU A 485 -5.24 -5.23 -20.71
C LEU A 485 -3.75 -4.91 -20.91
N ILE A 486 -2.88 -5.90 -21.11
CA ILE A 486 -1.43 -5.72 -21.27
C ILE A 486 -1.06 -4.72 -22.39
N PRO A 487 -1.69 -4.75 -23.59
CA PRO A 487 -1.33 -3.81 -24.66
C PRO A 487 -1.58 -2.34 -24.36
N TRP A 488 -2.22 -2.02 -23.23
CA TRP A 488 -2.46 -0.66 -22.75
C TRP A 488 -1.41 -0.17 -21.75
N TRP A 489 -0.45 -1.03 -21.40
CA TRP A 489 0.76 -0.66 -20.68
C TRP A 489 1.87 -0.14 -21.60
N HIS A 490 1.72 -0.28 -22.92
CA HIS A 490 2.66 0.22 -23.93
C HIS A 490 2.02 1.36 -24.72
#